data_AF-A0A3B9EGC2-F1
#
_entry.id   AF-A0A3B9EGC2-F1
#
_cell.length_a   1.000
_cell.length_b   1.000
_cell.length_c   1.000
_cell.angle_alpha   90.00
_cell.angle_beta   90.00
_cell.angle_gamma   90.00
#
_symmetry.space_group_name_H-M   'P 1'
#
loop_
_entity.id
_entity.type
_entity.pdbx_description
1 polymer ?
#
loop_
_entity_poly.entity_id
_entity_poly.type
_entity_poly.pdbx_seq_one_letter_code
_entity_poly.pdbx_strand_id
1 'polypeptide(L)'
;MASHEIDRRMHFMGLGRPSAGYSAISGLLRRSIPAALAAFYDRVRAEPETRRFFRDEGHVAAASNAQQRHWDAIIEGRADEDYAASVRTIGRVHARIGLEPRWYIGGYSILLAHLTRAIIERPRKLFANRREHDRITAEAVAELNQRVMLDMDLAISIYL
;
A
#
# COMPACT_ATOMS: atom_id res chain seq x y z
N MET A 1 15.75 13.13 12.80
CA MET A 1 14.94 14.18 12.13
C MET A 1 13.84 13.58 11.25
N ALA A 2 14.15 12.60 10.39
CA ALA A 2 13.17 11.86 9.57
C ALA A 2 12.11 11.09 10.39
N SER A 3 12.52 10.31 11.39
CA SER A 3 11.61 9.52 12.25
C SER A 3 10.58 10.41 12.94
N HIS A 4 11.03 11.51 13.56
CA HIS A 4 10.15 12.48 14.23
C HIS A 4 9.06 13.08 13.33
N GLU A 5 9.27 13.11 12.01
CA GLU A 5 8.29 13.62 11.06
C GLU A 5 7.24 12.57 10.70
N ILE A 6 7.63 11.30 10.61
CA ILE A 6 6.72 10.16 10.42
C ILE A 6 5.89 9.96 11.68
N ASP A 7 6.52 10.02 12.86
CA ASP A 7 5.86 9.86 14.15
C ASP A 7 4.74 10.90 14.35
N ARG A 8 4.98 12.16 13.95
CA ARG A 8 3.95 13.22 14.00
C ARG A 8 2.76 12.94 13.08
N ARG A 9 3.01 12.50 11.84
CA ARG A 9 1.95 12.15 10.88
C ARG A 9 1.15 10.97 11.37
N MET A 10 1.81 9.92 11.84
CA MET A 10 1.18 8.75 12.42
C MET A 10 0.31 9.12 13.62
N HIS A 11 0.85 9.93 14.55
CA HIS A 11 0.10 10.38 15.72
C HIS A 11 -1.18 11.13 15.32
N PHE A 12 -1.09 12.05 14.35
CA PHE A 12 -2.26 12.77 13.83
C PHE A 12 -3.31 11.81 13.22
N MET A 13 -2.85 10.79 12.50
CA MET A 13 -3.72 9.78 11.89
C MET A 13 -4.25 8.75 12.90
N GLY A 14 -3.81 8.77 14.16
CA GLY A 14 -4.11 7.73 15.14
C GLY A 14 -3.43 6.37 14.83
N LEU A 15 -2.37 6.38 14.02
CA LEU A 15 -1.58 5.20 13.71
C LEU A 15 -0.51 4.94 14.77
N GLY A 16 -0.33 3.67 15.09
CA GLY A 16 0.75 3.16 15.91
C GLY A 16 1.12 1.75 15.47
N ARG A 17 1.44 0.89 16.44
CA ARG A 17 1.57 -0.55 16.18
C ARG A 17 0.27 -1.08 15.57
N PRO A 18 0.35 -2.02 14.61
CA PRO A 18 -0.81 -2.68 14.07
C PRO A 18 -1.84 -3.11 15.12
N SER A 19 -3.11 -2.78 14.91
CA SER A 19 -4.17 -3.29 15.79
C SER A 19 -4.22 -4.82 15.73
N ALA A 20 -4.80 -5.46 16.75
CA ALA A 20 -4.98 -6.91 16.75
C ALA A 20 -5.85 -7.37 15.57
N GLY A 21 -6.88 -6.58 15.22
CA GLY A 21 -7.76 -6.84 14.08
C GLY A 21 -7.00 -6.76 12.75
N TYR A 22 -6.20 -5.71 12.56
CA TYR A 22 -5.37 -5.57 11.36
C TYR A 22 -4.29 -6.66 11.27
N SER A 23 -3.60 -6.95 12.37
CA SER A 23 -2.59 -8.03 12.42
C SER A 23 -3.18 -9.39 12.06
N ALA A 24 -4.42 -9.67 12.48
CA ALA A 24 -5.11 -10.92 12.16
C ALA A 24 -5.42 -11.08 10.66
N ILE A 25 -5.47 -9.98 9.90
CA ILE A 25 -5.71 -10.02 8.45
C ILE A 25 -4.46 -9.82 7.60
N SER A 26 -3.29 -9.50 8.18
CA SER A 26 -2.05 -9.28 7.41
C SER A 26 -1.71 -10.44 6.47
N GLY A 27 -1.95 -11.68 6.90
CA GLY A 27 -1.75 -12.86 6.04
C GLY A 27 -2.70 -12.92 4.83
N LEU A 28 -3.93 -12.41 4.96
CA LEU A 28 -4.87 -12.28 3.84
C LEU A 28 -4.40 -11.18 2.88
N LEU A 29 -3.98 -10.03 3.39
CA LEU A 29 -3.45 -8.92 2.58
C LEU A 29 -2.25 -9.38 1.74
N ARG A 30 -1.25 -10.02 2.34
CA ARG A 30 -0.05 -10.51 1.63
C ARG A 30 -0.38 -11.49 0.51
N ARG A 31 -1.35 -12.38 0.72
CA ARG A 31 -1.82 -13.31 -0.33
C ARG A 31 -2.60 -12.60 -1.44
N SER A 32 -3.17 -11.43 -1.16
CA SER A 32 -3.98 -10.65 -2.10
C SER A 32 -3.13 -9.68 -2.94
N ILE A 33 -1.96 -9.27 -2.45
CA ILE A 33 -1.04 -8.35 -3.14
C ILE A 33 -0.66 -8.82 -4.56
N PRO A 34 -0.30 -10.09 -4.81
CA PRO A 34 0.04 -10.54 -6.17
C PRO A 34 -1.05 -10.26 -7.19
N ALA A 35 -2.32 -10.56 -6.84
CA ALA A 35 -3.45 -10.32 -7.72
C ALA A 35 -3.74 -8.82 -7.91
N ALA A 36 -3.59 -8.02 -6.85
CA ALA A 36 -3.72 -6.58 -6.92
C ALA A 36 -2.65 -5.95 -7.83
N LEU A 37 -1.39 -6.39 -7.72
CA LEU A 37 -0.28 -5.93 -8.56
C LEU A 37 -0.49 -6.33 -10.02
N ALA A 38 -0.99 -7.55 -10.29
CA ALA A 38 -1.35 -7.94 -11.65
C ALA A 38 -2.36 -6.96 -12.28
N ALA A 39 -3.45 -6.68 -11.59
CA ALA A 39 -4.46 -5.72 -12.05
C ALA A 39 -3.92 -4.29 -12.21
N PHE A 40 -3.05 -3.85 -11.28
CA PHE A 40 -2.36 -2.57 -11.39
C PHE A 40 -1.50 -2.50 -12.66
N TYR A 41 -0.66 -3.52 -12.92
CA TYR A 41 0.21 -3.52 -14.10
C TYR A 41 -0.56 -3.70 -15.40
N ASP A 42 -1.71 -4.35 -15.40
CA ASP A 42 -2.60 -4.37 -16.56
C ASP A 42 -3.08 -2.95 -16.90
N ARG A 43 -3.43 -2.14 -15.89
CA ARG A 43 -3.81 -0.74 -16.13
C ARG A 43 -2.63 0.12 -16.57
N VAL A 44 -1.44 -0.11 -16.00
CA VAL A 44 -0.19 0.55 -16.44
C VAL A 44 0.12 0.23 -17.90
N ARG A 45 -0.08 -1.02 -18.33
CA ARG A 45 0.15 -1.41 -19.72
C ARG A 45 -0.81 -0.73 -20.69
N ALA A 46 -2.06 -0.58 -20.27
CA ALA A 46 -3.12 0.02 -21.09
C ALA A 46 -3.02 1.55 -21.21
N GLU A 47 -2.24 2.22 -20.37
CA GLU A 47 -2.15 3.68 -20.31
C GLU A 47 -0.80 4.18 -20.87
N PRO A 48 -0.75 4.79 -22.07
CA PRO A 48 0.50 5.17 -22.74
C PRO A 48 1.45 6.01 -21.88
N GLU A 49 0.90 6.95 -21.10
CA GLU A 49 1.60 7.88 -20.21
C GLU A 49 2.38 7.16 -19.11
N THR A 50 1.91 5.98 -18.70
CA THR A 50 2.56 5.15 -17.68
C THR A 50 3.36 3.98 -18.29
N ARG A 51 2.87 3.40 -19.39
CA ARG A 51 3.55 2.30 -20.11
C ARG A 51 4.95 2.69 -20.58
N ARG A 52 5.12 3.93 -21.02
CA ARG A 52 6.38 4.48 -21.54
C ARG A 52 7.55 4.42 -20.56
N PHE A 53 7.30 4.30 -19.25
CA PHE A 53 8.36 4.19 -18.24
C PHE A 53 8.99 2.79 -18.16
N PHE A 54 8.40 1.80 -18.82
CA PHE A 54 8.86 0.41 -18.79
C PHE A 54 9.47 0.02 -20.14
N ARG A 55 10.68 -0.57 -20.12
CA ARG A 55 11.39 -0.98 -21.36
C ARG A 55 10.77 -2.23 -21.95
N ASP A 56 10.46 -3.19 -21.09
CA ASP A 56 9.95 -4.52 -21.44
C ASP A 56 9.22 -5.14 -20.24
N GLU A 57 8.69 -6.34 -20.43
CA GLU A 57 7.99 -7.11 -19.38
C GLU A 57 8.92 -7.55 -18.24
N GLY A 58 10.22 -7.68 -18.48
CA GLY A 58 11.21 -7.95 -17.44
C GLY A 58 11.34 -6.78 -16.47
N HIS A 59 11.36 -5.55 -16.98
CA HIS A 59 11.34 -4.35 -16.15
C HIS A 59 10.04 -4.23 -15.33
N VAL A 60 8.89 -4.57 -15.93
CA VAL A 60 7.60 -4.64 -15.22
C VAL A 60 7.64 -5.67 -14.09
N ALA A 61 8.12 -6.89 -14.36
CA ALA A 61 8.23 -7.94 -13.36
C ALA A 61 9.16 -7.55 -12.19
N ALA A 62 10.32 -6.94 -12.49
CA ALA A 62 11.24 -6.44 -11.47
C ALA A 62 10.60 -5.36 -10.60
N ALA A 63 9.87 -4.41 -11.21
CA ALA A 63 9.14 -3.38 -10.49
C ALA A 63 8.00 -3.97 -9.63
N SER A 64 7.28 -4.97 -10.14
CA SER A 64 6.23 -5.67 -9.39
C SER A 64 6.77 -6.37 -8.15
N ASN A 65 7.90 -7.05 -8.28
CA ASN A 65 8.56 -7.69 -7.14
C ASN A 65 9.05 -6.66 -6.10
N ALA A 66 9.51 -5.49 -6.56
CA ALA A 66 9.86 -4.40 -5.65
C ALA A 66 8.64 -3.83 -4.92
N GLN A 67 7.53 -3.64 -5.63
CA GLN A 67 6.27 -3.22 -5.03
C GLN A 67 5.75 -4.24 -4.02
N GLN A 68 5.86 -5.54 -4.30
CA GLN A 68 5.45 -6.57 -3.34
C GLN A 68 6.17 -6.42 -2.00
N ARG A 69 7.50 -6.24 -2.01
CA ARG A 69 8.28 -6.00 -0.79
C ARG A 69 7.91 -4.69 -0.10
N HIS A 70 7.60 -3.66 -0.87
CA HIS A 70 7.14 -2.38 -0.31
C HIS A 70 5.80 -2.53 0.41
N TRP A 71 4.85 -3.22 -0.21
CA TRP A 71 3.55 -3.51 0.38
C TRP A 71 3.64 -4.40 1.62
N ASP A 72 4.58 -5.34 1.65
CA ASP A 72 4.86 -6.11 2.86
C ASP A 72 5.22 -5.19 4.04
N ALA A 73 6.05 -4.16 3.82
CA ALA A 73 6.40 -3.18 4.85
C ALA A 73 5.21 -2.33 5.30
N ILE A 74 4.33 -1.91 4.37
CA ILE A 74 3.08 -1.19 4.69
C ILE A 74 2.17 -2.07 5.55
N ILE A 75 1.99 -3.34 5.17
CA ILE A 75 1.13 -4.32 5.88
C ILE A 75 1.70 -4.68 7.26
N GLU A 76 3.02 -4.70 7.41
CA GLU A 76 3.67 -4.86 8.72
C GLU A 76 3.52 -3.62 9.60
N GLY A 77 3.16 -2.50 9.00
CA GLY A 77 3.06 -1.22 9.68
C GLY A 77 4.41 -0.65 10.08
N ARG A 78 5.44 -0.90 9.27
CA ARG A 78 6.78 -0.33 9.47
C ARG A 78 6.74 1.19 9.32
N ALA A 79 7.48 1.86 10.19
CA ALA A 79 7.62 3.32 10.22
C ALA A 79 9.02 3.73 10.70
N ASP A 80 9.98 2.81 10.59
CA ASP A 80 11.37 3.00 10.99
C ASP A 80 12.16 3.81 9.95
N GLU A 81 13.43 4.09 10.24
CA GLU A 81 14.29 4.87 9.35
C GLU A 81 14.54 4.19 8.00
N ASP A 82 14.57 2.87 7.97
CA ASP A 82 14.73 2.08 6.74
C ASP A 82 13.49 2.23 5.84
N TYR A 83 12.30 2.15 6.43
CA TYR A 83 11.05 2.41 5.73
C TYR A 83 11.02 3.83 5.15
N ALA A 84 11.39 4.82 5.97
CA ALA A 84 11.47 6.22 5.54
C ALA A 84 12.44 6.40 4.35
N ALA A 85 13.61 5.73 4.40
CA ALA A 85 14.59 5.78 3.33
C ALA A 85 14.09 5.10 2.04
N SER A 86 13.36 3.98 2.17
CA SER A 86 12.72 3.28 1.05
C SER A 86 11.69 4.17 0.36
N VAL A 87 10.75 4.76 1.12
CA VAL A 87 9.71 5.64 0.57
C VAL A 87 10.30 6.86 -0.12
N ARG A 88 11.34 7.49 0.46
CA ARG A 88 12.07 8.58 -0.21
C ARG A 88 12.70 8.15 -1.52
N THR A 89 13.27 6.95 -1.56
CA THR A 89 13.86 6.41 -2.79
C THR A 89 12.79 6.22 -3.86
N ILE A 90 11.62 5.69 -3.49
CA ILE A 90 10.47 5.54 -4.39
C ILE A 90 10.01 6.91 -4.92
N GLY A 91 9.78 7.89 -4.04
CA GLY A 91 9.38 9.25 -4.44
C GLY A 91 10.39 9.90 -5.40
N ARG A 92 11.70 9.80 -5.09
CA ARG A 92 12.77 10.33 -5.96
C ARG A 92 12.81 9.63 -7.32
N VAL A 93 12.61 8.32 -7.37
CA VAL A 93 12.57 7.58 -8.63
C VAL A 93 11.42 8.08 -9.49
N HIS A 94 10.23 8.20 -8.93
CA HIS A 94 9.06 8.64 -9.69
C HIS A 94 9.16 10.11 -10.12
N ALA A 95 9.69 11.00 -9.27
CA ALA A 95 9.97 12.38 -9.65
C ALA A 95 11.02 12.47 -10.77
N ARG A 96 12.11 11.71 -10.66
CA ARG A 96 13.20 11.71 -11.66
C ARG A 96 12.74 11.25 -13.05
N ILE A 97 11.85 10.26 -13.12
CA ILE A 97 11.31 9.79 -14.40
C ILE A 97 10.18 10.70 -14.91
N GLY A 98 9.72 11.67 -14.12
CA GLY A 98 8.61 12.55 -14.49
C GLY A 98 7.25 11.85 -14.46
N LEU A 99 7.07 10.84 -13.61
CA LEU A 99 5.76 10.23 -13.39
C LEU A 99 4.89 11.22 -12.61
N GLU A 100 3.85 11.77 -13.24
CA GLU A 100 2.95 12.70 -12.56
C GLU A 100 2.27 12.07 -11.32
N PRO A 101 2.09 12.83 -10.23
CA PRO A 101 1.42 12.35 -9.01
C PRO A 101 0.05 11.72 -9.24
N ARG A 102 -0.71 12.19 -10.25
CA ARG A 102 -2.04 11.62 -10.60
C ARG A 102 -1.99 10.12 -10.88
N TRP A 103 -0.93 9.65 -11.55
CA TRP A 103 -0.76 8.24 -11.92
C TRP A 103 -0.33 7.41 -10.73
N TYR A 104 0.50 7.99 -9.86
CA TYR A 104 0.89 7.35 -8.63
C TYR A 104 -0.31 7.16 -7.67
N ILE A 105 -1.10 8.22 -7.47
CA ILE A 105 -2.36 8.16 -6.68
C ILE A 105 -3.34 7.16 -7.31
N GLY A 106 -3.48 7.17 -8.64
CA GLY A 106 -4.32 6.21 -9.38
C GLY A 106 -3.88 4.76 -9.16
N GLY A 107 -2.57 4.49 -9.15
CA GLY A 107 -2.03 3.16 -8.84
C GLY A 107 -2.40 2.67 -7.45
N TYR A 108 -2.28 3.54 -6.44
CA TYR A 108 -2.72 3.23 -5.08
C TYR A 108 -4.21 2.96 -4.97
N SER A 109 -5.05 3.72 -5.69
CA SER A 109 -6.50 3.50 -5.73
C SER A 109 -6.84 2.09 -6.22
N ILE A 110 -6.17 1.60 -7.27
CA ILE A 110 -6.37 0.24 -7.79
C ILE A 110 -6.02 -0.80 -6.72
N LEU A 111 -4.83 -0.68 -6.14
CA LEU A 111 -4.34 -1.64 -5.14
C LEU A 111 -5.22 -1.65 -3.89
N LEU A 112 -5.58 -0.48 -3.37
CA LEU A 112 -6.46 -0.34 -2.20
C LEU A 112 -7.85 -0.90 -2.47
N ALA A 113 -8.40 -0.74 -3.69
CA ALA A 113 -9.69 -1.30 -4.05
C ALA A 113 -9.68 -2.84 -4.10
N HIS A 114 -8.58 -3.46 -4.54
CA HIS A 114 -8.41 -4.91 -4.51
C HIS A 114 -8.29 -5.44 -3.07
N LEU A 115 -7.45 -4.80 -2.25
CA LEU A 115 -7.24 -5.22 -0.88
C LEU A 115 -8.49 -5.03 -0.02
N THR A 116 -9.21 -3.93 -0.20
CA THR A 116 -10.48 -3.67 0.49
C THR A 116 -11.52 -4.75 0.17
N ARG A 117 -11.67 -5.13 -1.10
CA ARG A 117 -12.55 -6.23 -1.50
C ARG A 117 -12.14 -7.55 -0.84
N ALA A 118 -10.86 -7.89 -0.86
CA ALA A 118 -10.35 -9.09 -0.20
C ALA A 118 -10.69 -9.13 1.29
N ILE A 119 -10.58 -7.99 1.99
CA ILE A 119 -10.97 -7.88 3.41
C ILE A 119 -12.48 -8.09 3.60
N ILE A 120 -13.31 -7.46 2.78
CA ILE A 120 -14.78 -7.52 2.89
C ILE A 120 -15.31 -8.92 2.55
N GLU A 121 -14.76 -9.55 1.51
CA GLU A 121 -15.17 -10.86 1.02
C GLU A 121 -14.58 -12.02 1.83
N ARG A 122 -13.76 -11.72 2.86
CA ARG A 122 -13.13 -12.75 3.66
C ARG A 122 -14.18 -13.66 4.31
N PRO A 123 -13.98 -14.98 4.27
CA PRO A 123 -14.95 -15.90 4.83
C PRO A 123 -14.96 -15.80 6.36
N ARG A 124 -16.16 -15.76 6.95
CA ARG A 124 -16.35 -15.93 8.38
C ARG A 124 -16.15 -17.40 8.74
N LYS A 125 -15.27 -17.70 9.73
CA LYS A 125 -15.08 -19.07 10.23
C LYS A 125 -16.39 -19.64 10.80
N LEU A 126 -16.57 -20.96 10.68
CA LEU A 126 -17.69 -21.66 11.28
C LEU A 126 -17.72 -21.40 12.80
N PHE A 127 -18.89 -21.09 13.35
CA PHE A 127 -19.11 -20.69 14.75
C PHE A 127 -18.48 -19.36 15.20
N ALA A 128 -17.84 -18.57 14.33
CA ALA A 128 -17.30 -17.27 14.72
C ALA A 128 -18.42 -16.25 14.99
N ASN A 129 -18.23 -15.41 16.02
CA ASN A 129 -19.14 -14.32 16.34
C ASN A 129 -19.20 -13.31 15.17
N ARG A 130 -20.40 -13.05 14.66
CA ARG A 130 -20.63 -12.11 13.55
C ARG A 130 -20.21 -10.68 13.89
N ARG A 131 -20.55 -10.18 15.09
CA ARG A 131 -20.19 -8.81 15.50
C ARG A 131 -18.68 -8.64 15.56
N GLU A 132 -17.98 -9.63 16.07
CA GLU A 132 -16.51 -9.61 16.14
C GLU A 132 -15.88 -9.69 14.74
N HIS A 133 -16.42 -10.54 13.87
CA HIS A 133 -16.01 -10.58 12.46
C HIS A 133 -16.17 -9.20 11.80
N ASP A 134 -17.34 -8.58 11.92
CA ASP A 134 -17.63 -7.30 11.28
C ASP A 134 -16.77 -6.17 11.87
N ARG A 135 -16.50 -6.19 13.19
CA ARG A 135 -15.56 -5.28 13.86
C ARG A 135 -14.16 -5.39 13.31
N ILE A 136 -13.60 -6.60 13.23
CA ILE A 136 -12.25 -6.82 12.67
C ILE A 136 -12.18 -6.36 11.21
N THR A 137 -13.23 -6.62 10.41
CA THR A 137 -13.30 -6.19 9.01
C THR A 137 -13.27 -4.66 8.91
N ALA A 138 -14.06 -3.96 9.74
CA ALA A 138 -14.10 -2.50 9.75
C ALA A 138 -12.75 -1.88 10.18
N GLU A 139 -12.16 -2.39 11.27
CA GLU A 139 -10.84 -1.97 11.75
C GLU A 139 -9.76 -2.18 10.69
N ALA A 140 -9.78 -3.35 10.04
CA ALA A 140 -8.87 -3.69 8.97
C ALA A 140 -8.90 -2.71 7.79
N VAL A 141 -10.11 -2.37 7.31
CA VAL A 141 -10.29 -1.44 6.19
C VAL A 141 -9.84 -0.03 6.58
N ALA A 142 -10.23 0.44 7.76
CA ALA A 142 -9.85 1.77 8.25
C ALA A 142 -8.33 1.89 8.40
N GLU A 143 -7.69 0.92 9.05
CA GLU A 143 -6.25 0.95 9.29
C GLU A 143 -5.45 0.77 7.99
N LEU A 144 -5.89 -0.10 7.06
CA LEU A 144 -5.28 -0.20 5.73
C LEU A 144 -5.29 1.15 5.02
N ASN A 145 -6.44 1.82 5.03
CA ASN A 145 -6.58 3.12 4.39
C ASN A 145 -5.64 4.15 5.02
N GLN A 146 -5.60 4.25 6.34
CA GLN A 146 -4.69 5.17 7.04
C GLN A 146 -3.22 4.90 6.70
N ARG A 147 -2.79 3.63 6.68
CA ARG A 147 -1.41 3.24 6.34
C ARG A 147 -1.05 3.58 4.89
N VAL A 148 -1.97 3.36 3.95
CA VAL A 148 -1.79 3.74 2.54
C VAL A 148 -1.69 5.26 2.39
N MET A 149 -2.52 6.03 3.10
CA MET A 149 -2.48 7.49 3.06
C MET A 149 -1.18 8.04 3.65
N LEU A 150 -0.66 7.42 4.71
CA LEU A 150 0.66 7.76 5.26
C LEU A 150 1.77 7.52 4.24
N ASP A 151 1.80 6.35 3.59
CA ASP A 151 2.82 6.06 2.57
C ASP A 151 2.75 7.05 1.40
N MET A 152 1.52 7.33 0.93
CA MET A 152 1.28 8.28 -0.15
C MET A 152 1.77 9.69 0.20
N ASP A 153 1.47 10.20 1.41
CA ASP A 153 1.96 11.50 1.88
C ASP A 153 3.49 11.56 1.92
N LEU A 154 4.12 10.53 2.46
CA LEU A 154 5.58 10.44 2.54
C LEU A 154 6.25 10.37 1.16
N ALA A 155 5.61 9.73 0.18
CA ALA A 155 6.15 9.61 -1.17
C ALA A 155 5.89 10.86 -2.02
N ILE A 156 4.69 11.43 -1.95
CA ILE A 156 4.29 12.61 -2.72
C ILE A 156 4.97 13.87 -2.22
N SER A 157 5.23 13.99 -0.91
CA SER A 157 5.99 15.14 -0.38
C SER A 157 7.38 15.32 -1.02
N ILE A 158 7.93 14.29 -1.66
CA ILE A 158 9.22 14.34 -2.38
C ILE A 158 9.09 15.00 -3.77
N TYR A 159 7.87 15.14 -4.30
CA TYR A 159 7.60 15.85 -5.55
C TYR A 159 7.55 17.38 -5.39
N LEU A 160 7.42 17.86 -4.15
CA LEU A 160 7.25 19.26 -3.78
C LEU A 160 8.58 19.87 -3.33
#